data_AF-A0A7K3WY42-F1
#
_entry.id   AF-A0A7K3WY42-F1
#
_cell.length_a   1.000
_cell.length_b   1.000
_cell.length_c   1.000
_cell.angle_alpha   90.00
_cell.angle_beta   90.00
_cell.angle_gamma   90.00
#
_symmetry.space_group_name_H-M   'P 1'
#
loop_
_entity.id
_entity.type
_entity.pdbx_description
1 polymer ?
#
loop_
_entity_poly.entity_id
_entity_poly.type
_entity_poly.pdbx_seq_one_letter_code
_entity_poly.pdbx_strand_id
1 'polypeptide(L)'
;MTDPAKVRRHAERIRELVASVVRSQIKDPRLGMITITDARITADLRDATVFYTVLGDAAAQASTAAALESAKGMLRSTVGKALGLRHSPTLTFVLDDVQDQVKHIDDLLAAARTADAEVQRLAAGAQYAGEAQPYRLDVEDAEDAGDGAEGDGAEGDGAEGEGAEGDGAEGEGAEGDDEPRGGVGR
;
A
#
# COMPACT_ATOMS: atom_id res chain seq x y z
N MET A 1 27.13 13.99 -9.46
CA MET A 1 26.01 13.16 -8.95
C MET A 1 24.74 13.59 -9.67
N THR A 2 23.97 12.67 -10.23
CA THR A 2 22.71 13.02 -10.92
C THR A 2 21.67 13.44 -9.89
N ASP A 3 20.95 14.52 -10.18
CA ASP A 3 19.82 14.97 -9.36
C ASP A 3 18.65 13.95 -9.44
N PRO A 4 18.29 13.29 -8.33
CA PRO A 4 17.19 12.32 -8.31
C PRO A 4 15.83 12.95 -8.67
N ALA A 5 15.63 14.24 -8.41
CA ALA A 5 14.40 14.94 -8.80
C ALA A 5 14.28 15.06 -10.32
N LYS A 6 15.40 15.29 -11.01
CA LYS A 6 15.44 15.34 -12.48
C LYS A 6 15.11 13.98 -13.10
N VAL A 7 15.70 12.90 -12.58
CA VAL A 7 15.44 11.52 -13.02
C VAL A 7 13.95 11.22 -12.93
N ARG A 8 13.32 11.51 -11.78
CA ARG A 8 11.88 11.32 -11.58
C ARG A 8 11.02 12.12 -12.56
N ARG A 9 11.35 13.40 -12.78
CA ARG A 9 10.62 14.23 -13.76
C ARG A 9 10.70 13.69 -15.19
N HIS A 10 11.84 13.13 -15.58
CA HIS A 10 12.01 12.54 -16.91
C HIS A 10 11.28 11.19 -17.01
N ALA A 11 11.34 10.37 -15.98
CA ALA A 11 10.56 9.13 -15.88
C ALA A 11 9.05 9.39 -16.06
N GLU A 12 8.48 10.34 -15.31
CA GLU A 12 7.06 10.70 -15.41
C GLU A 12 6.70 11.18 -16.82
N ARG A 13 7.56 12.01 -17.41
CA ARG A 13 7.33 12.52 -18.76
C ARG A 13 7.43 11.43 -19.83
N ILE A 14 8.33 10.46 -19.67
CA ILE A 14 8.40 9.26 -20.54
C ILE A 14 7.11 8.47 -20.44
N ARG A 15 6.63 8.20 -19.22
CA ARG A 15 5.37 7.48 -18.97
C ARG A 15 4.21 8.13 -19.72
N GLU A 16 4.02 9.43 -19.54
CA GLU A 16 2.94 10.20 -20.21
C GLU A 16 3.08 10.19 -21.74
N LEU A 17 4.29 10.42 -22.26
CA LEU A 17 4.56 10.43 -23.70
C LEU A 17 4.29 9.07 -24.33
N VAL A 18 4.83 8.01 -23.74
CA VAL A 18 4.63 6.65 -24.25
C VAL A 18 3.16 6.28 -24.19
N ALA A 19 2.47 6.55 -23.07
CA ALA A 19 1.03 6.31 -22.96
C ALA A 19 0.22 7.07 -24.02
N SER A 20 0.56 8.33 -24.27
CA SER A 20 -0.09 9.14 -25.30
C SER A 20 0.16 8.61 -26.71
N VAL A 21 1.41 8.26 -27.05
CA VAL A 21 1.78 7.77 -28.38
C VAL A 21 1.18 6.38 -28.63
N VAL A 22 1.21 5.49 -27.65
CA VAL A 22 0.60 4.16 -27.75
C VAL A 22 -0.90 4.30 -28.02
N ARG A 23 -1.63 5.14 -27.28
CA ARG A 23 -3.07 5.36 -27.50
C ARG A 23 -3.41 6.03 -28.83
N SER A 24 -2.58 6.97 -29.29
CA SER A 24 -2.91 7.81 -30.46
C SER A 24 -2.40 7.25 -31.79
N GLN A 25 -1.22 6.64 -31.80
CA GLN A 25 -0.51 6.29 -33.03
C GLN A 25 -0.44 4.78 -33.29
N ILE A 26 -0.59 3.93 -32.27
CA ILE A 26 -0.53 2.48 -32.47
C ILE A 26 -1.94 1.93 -32.59
N LYS A 27 -2.42 1.85 -33.84
CA LYS A 27 -3.70 1.22 -34.21
C LYS A 27 -3.47 -0.20 -34.73
N ASP A 28 -2.77 -1.02 -33.96
CA ASP A 28 -2.55 -2.43 -34.32
C ASP A 28 -3.72 -3.26 -33.77
N PRO A 29 -4.44 -4.04 -34.58
CA PRO A 29 -5.49 -4.94 -34.09
C PRO A 29 -4.97 -6.02 -33.12
N ARG A 30 -3.65 -6.26 -33.07
CA ARG A 30 -2.98 -7.17 -32.12
C ARG A 30 -2.73 -6.55 -30.75
N LEU A 31 -2.84 -5.24 -30.64
CA LEU A 31 -2.72 -4.52 -29.38
C LEU A 31 -4.08 -4.54 -28.68
N GLY A 32 -4.13 -5.26 -27.56
CA GLY A 32 -5.29 -5.22 -26.68
C GLY A 32 -5.44 -3.87 -25.97
N MET A 33 -6.37 -3.81 -25.01
CA MET A 33 -6.46 -2.67 -24.08
C MET A 33 -5.20 -2.63 -23.20
N ILE A 34 -4.20 -1.86 -23.63
CA ILE A 34 -2.94 -1.66 -22.92
C ILE A 34 -3.01 -0.42 -22.02
N THR A 35 -2.46 -0.55 -20.82
CA THR A 35 -2.26 0.59 -19.90
C THR A 35 -0.79 0.69 -19.52
N ILE A 36 -0.21 1.89 -19.60
CA ILE A 36 1.14 2.15 -19.10
C ILE A 36 1.02 2.56 -17.63
N THR A 37 1.61 1.78 -16.72
CA THR A 37 1.49 1.98 -15.27
C THR A 37 2.58 2.88 -14.74
N ASP A 38 3.84 2.58 -15.07
CA ASP A 38 5.02 3.29 -14.56
C ASP A 38 6.14 3.35 -15.62
N ALA A 39 7.12 4.23 -15.40
CA ALA A 39 8.38 4.23 -16.12
C ALA A 39 9.54 4.50 -15.16
N ARG A 40 10.62 3.74 -15.30
CA ARG A 40 11.86 3.91 -14.52
C ARG A 40 13.01 4.20 -15.47
N ILE A 41 13.90 5.10 -15.07
CA ILE A 41 15.06 5.49 -15.88
C ILE A 41 16.33 5.43 -15.05
N THR A 42 17.42 4.99 -15.67
CA THR A 42 18.73 4.96 -15.04
C THR A 42 19.24 6.37 -14.70
N ALA A 43 20.15 6.46 -13.74
CA ALA A 43 20.70 7.74 -13.29
C ALA A 43 21.51 8.49 -14.38
N ASP A 44 21.95 7.80 -15.43
CA ASP A 44 22.63 8.37 -16.59
C ASP A 44 21.67 8.69 -17.76
N LEU A 45 20.37 8.47 -17.57
CA LEU A 45 19.29 8.73 -18.54
C LEU A 45 19.43 7.96 -19.86
N ARG A 46 20.18 6.85 -19.87
CA ARG A 46 20.45 6.06 -21.08
C ARG A 46 19.46 4.93 -21.29
N ASP A 47 18.92 4.36 -20.23
CA ASP A 47 18.01 3.23 -20.31
C ASP A 47 16.75 3.54 -19.51
N ALA A 48 15.59 3.31 -20.13
CA ALA A 48 14.30 3.48 -19.52
C ALA A 48 13.45 2.21 -19.65
N THR A 49 12.97 1.71 -18.52
CA THR A 49 12.04 0.58 -18.45
C THR A 49 10.63 1.12 -18.27
N VAL A 50 9.74 0.76 -19.19
CA VAL A 50 8.33 1.12 -19.17
C VAL A 50 7.52 -0.10 -18.75
N PHE A 51 6.72 0.07 -17.71
CA PHE A 51 5.83 -0.95 -17.17
C PHE A 51 4.43 -0.79 -17.78
N TYR A 52 3.84 -1.91 -18.19
CA TYR A 52 2.52 -1.90 -18.82
C TYR A 52 1.70 -3.11 -18.40
N THR A 53 0.38 -2.95 -18.36
CA THR A 53 -0.57 -4.04 -18.20
C THR A 53 -1.38 -4.22 -19.48
N VAL A 54 -1.81 -5.45 -19.72
CA VAL A 54 -2.67 -5.81 -20.84
C VAL A 54 -3.92 -6.45 -20.28
N LEU A 55 -5.08 -5.91 -20.65
CA LEU A 55 -6.35 -6.56 -20.37
C LEU A 55 -6.59 -7.66 -21.41
N GLY A 56 -6.42 -8.92 -21.02
CA GLY A 56 -6.57 -10.08 -21.88
C GLY A 56 -5.89 -11.34 -21.34
N ASP A 57 -5.84 -12.37 -22.17
CA ASP A 57 -5.17 -13.64 -21.87
C ASP A 57 -3.67 -13.60 -22.21
N ALA A 58 -2.96 -14.71 -21.97
CA ALA A 58 -1.53 -14.83 -22.27
C ALA A 58 -1.21 -14.63 -23.76
N ALA A 59 -2.14 -14.97 -24.67
CA ALA A 59 -1.98 -14.74 -26.09
C ALA A 59 -2.01 -13.24 -26.43
N ALA A 60 -2.94 -12.48 -25.82
CA ALA A 60 -3.01 -11.03 -25.94
C ALA A 60 -1.78 -10.33 -25.35
N GLN A 61 -1.23 -10.86 -24.25
CA GLN A 61 0.03 -10.35 -23.67
C GLN A 61 1.20 -10.54 -24.64
N ALA A 62 1.35 -11.73 -25.23
CA ALA A 62 2.41 -12.02 -26.19
C ALA A 62 2.29 -11.19 -27.48
N SER A 63 1.07 -11.04 -28.01
CA SER A 63 0.82 -10.23 -29.21
C SER A 63 1.12 -8.75 -28.95
N THR A 64 0.74 -8.24 -27.77
CA THR A 64 1.01 -6.86 -27.35
C THR A 64 2.51 -6.62 -27.17
N ALA A 65 3.23 -7.56 -26.55
CA ALA A 65 4.69 -7.48 -26.40
C ALA A 65 5.39 -7.38 -27.75
N ALA A 66 4.97 -8.20 -28.73
CA ALA A 66 5.53 -8.15 -30.09
C ALA A 66 5.22 -6.83 -30.81
N ALA A 67 4.02 -6.27 -30.61
CA ALA A 67 3.63 -4.99 -31.18
C ALA A 67 4.45 -3.83 -30.58
N LEU A 68 4.66 -3.81 -29.26
CA LEU A 68 5.50 -2.82 -28.58
C LEU A 68 6.96 -2.90 -29.03
N GLU A 69 7.51 -4.11 -29.17
CA GLU A 69 8.89 -4.28 -29.63
C GLU A 69 9.06 -3.80 -31.08
N SER A 70 8.06 -4.02 -31.93
CA SER A 70 8.04 -3.48 -33.30
C SER A 70 7.94 -1.95 -33.32
N ALA A 71 7.19 -1.36 -32.39
CA ALA A 71 7.02 0.08 -32.25
C ALA A 71 8.18 0.78 -31.50
N LYS A 72 9.10 0.03 -30.89
CA LYS A 72 10.18 0.52 -30.03
C LYS A 72 11.04 1.59 -30.70
N GLY A 73 11.40 1.40 -31.98
CA GLY A 73 12.19 2.39 -32.72
C GLY A 73 11.48 3.73 -32.88
N MET A 74 10.19 3.68 -33.21
CA MET A 74 9.33 4.86 -33.32
C MET A 74 9.16 5.54 -31.97
N LEU A 75 8.81 4.79 -30.92
CA LEU A 75 8.65 5.29 -29.55
C LEU A 75 9.93 5.96 -29.05
N ARG A 76 11.09 5.31 -29.23
CA ARG A 76 12.40 5.87 -28.87
C ARG A 76 12.68 7.19 -29.59
N SER A 77 12.36 7.28 -30.88
CA SER A 77 12.57 8.52 -31.64
C SER A 77 11.68 9.67 -31.14
N THR A 78 10.41 9.37 -30.83
CA THR A 78 9.44 10.33 -30.33
C THR A 78 9.79 10.82 -28.93
N VAL A 79 10.15 9.89 -28.04
CA VAL A 79 10.61 10.21 -26.68
C VAL A 79 11.88 11.06 -26.71
N GLY A 80 12.87 10.69 -27.53
CA GLY A 80 14.11 11.46 -27.68
C GLY A 80 13.87 12.90 -28.13
N LYS A 81 12.99 13.10 -29.12
CA LYS A 81 12.61 14.44 -29.59
C LYS A 81 11.85 15.24 -28.53
N ALA A 82 10.94 14.61 -27.81
CA ALA A 82 10.08 15.29 -26.84
C ALA A 82 10.78 15.65 -25.52
N LEU A 83 11.81 14.88 -25.11
CA LEU A 83 12.59 15.15 -23.90
C LEU A 83 13.76 16.11 -24.14
N GLY A 84 14.17 16.34 -25.40
CA GLY A 84 15.31 17.21 -25.72
C GLY A 84 16.65 16.70 -25.16
N LEU A 85 16.78 15.39 -24.93
CA LEU A 85 18.00 14.78 -24.40
C LEU A 85 19.07 14.64 -25.48
N ARG A 86 20.35 14.78 -25.08
CA ARG A 86 21.49 14.53 -25.97
C ARG A 86 21.51 13.09 -26.50
N HIS A 87 21.05 12.15 -25.69
CA HIS A 87 20.94 10.74 -26.03
C HIS A 87 19.50 10.29 -25.81
N SER A 88 18.91 9.65 -26.82
CA SER A 88 17.59 9.07 -26.66
C SER A 88 17.70 7.74 -25.89
N PRO A 89 17.00 7.60 -24.76
CA PRO A 89 17.09 6.42 -23.93
C PRO A 89 16.61 5.18 -24.69
N THR A 90 17.24 4.04 -24.42
CA THR A 90 16.74 2.75 -24.87
C THR A 90 15.48 2.42 -24.08
N LEU A 91 14.39 2.08 -24.76
CA LEU A 91 13.13 1.72 -24.11
C LEU A 91 13.03 0.20 -23.97
N THR A 92 12.83 -0.29 -22.76
CA THR A 92 12.54 -1.69 -22.47
C THR A 92 11.11 -1.79 -21.94
N PHE A 93 10.32 -2.74 -22.44
CA PHE A 93 8.94 -2.93 -22.00
C PHE A 93 8.84 -4.15 -21.11
N VAL A 94 8.22 -3.99 -19.94
CA VAL A 94 8.03 -5.05 -18.95
C VAL A 94 6.56 -5.12 -18.60
N LEU A 95 5.99 -6.34 -18.64
CA LEU A 95 4.63 -6.56 -18.18
C LEU A 95 4.60 -6.36 -16.66
N ASP A 96 3.69 -5.51 -16.20
CA ASP A 96 3.48 -5.20 -14.80
C ASP A 96 2.55 -6.26 -14.20
N ASP A 97 3.08 -7.08 -13.30
CA ASP A 97 2.27 -8.00 -12.51
C ASP A 97 1.78 -7.29 -11.25
N VAL A 98 0.81 -6.40 -11.46
CA VAL A 98 0.17 -5.64 -10.38
C VAL A 98 -0.51 -6.58 -9.38
N GLN A 99 -0.96 -7.76 -9.82
CA GLN A 99 -1.66 -8.72 -8.94
C GLN A 99 -0.73 -9.28 -7.87
N ASP A 100 0.49 -9.67 -8.24
CA ASP A 100 1.47 -10.18 -7.29
C ASP A 100 1.92 -9.11 -6.29
N GLN A 101 2.04 -7.85 -6.74
CA GLN A 101 2.41 -6.74 -5.86
C GLN A 101 1.32 -6.38 -4.85
N VAL A 102 0.04 -6.46 -5.23
CA VAL A 102 -1.08 -6.22 -4.31
C VAL A 102 -1.08 -7.26 -3.19
N LYS A 103 -0.94 -8.55 -3.53
CA LYS A 103 -0.86 -9.63 -2.54
C LYS A 103 0.27 -9.41 -1.55
N HIS A 104 1.45 -9.03 -2.05
CA HIS A 104 2.60 -8.77 -1.19
C HIS A 104 2.36 -7.62 -0.20
N ILE A 105 1.71 -6.55 -0.64
CA ILE A 105 1.36 -5.42 0.24
C ILE A 105 0.32 -5.84 1.28
N ASP A 106 -0.70 -6.60 0.88
CA ASP A 106 -1.73 -7.11 1.79
C ASP A 106 -1.12 -8.02 2.87
N ASP A 107 -0.19 -8.90 2.50
CA ASP A 107 0.54 -9.77 3.42
C ASP A 107 1.35 -8.95 4.45
N LEU A 108 2.06 -7.90 3.99
CA LEU A 108 2.83 -7.02 4.86
C LEU A 108 1.93 -6.22 5.82
N LEU A 109 0.78 -5.74 5.35
CA LEU A 109 -0.19 -5.02 6.18
C LEU A 109 -0.81 -5.95 7.23
N ALA A 110 -1.12 -7.20 6.87
CA ALA A 110 -1.61 -8.20 7.81
C ALA A 110 -0.57 -8.53 8.90
N ALA A 111 0.70 -8.67 8.52
CA ALA A 111 1.80 -8.90 9.45
C ALA A 111 1.98 -7.72 10.42
N ALA A 112 1.95 -6.47 9.92
CA ALA A 112 2.08 -5.27 10.74
C ALA A 112 0.94 -5.14 11.76
N ARG A 113 -0.32 -5.36 11.35
CA ARG A 113 -1.48 -5.34 12.26
C ARG A 113 -1.35 -6.37 13.38
N THR A 114 -0.82 -7.56 13.07
CA THR A 114 -0.62 -8.62 14.05
C THR A 114 0.43 -8.23 15.09
N ALA A 115 1.55 -7.66 14.65
CA ALA A 115 2.60 -7.17 15.53
C ALA A 115 2.11 -6.02 16.42
N ASP A 116 1.39 -5.05 15.86
CA ASP A 116 0.83 -3.91 16.60
C ASP A 116 -0.16 -4.38 17.66
N ALA A 117 -1.03 -5.34 17.34
CA ALA A 117 -1.98 -5.92 18.29
C ALA A 117 -1.27 -6.64 19.43
N GLU A 118 -0.16 -7.34 19.16
CA GLU A 118 0.65 -7.99 20.20
C GLU A 118 1.29 -6.96 21.14
N VAL A 119 1.88 -5.89 20.58
CA VAL A 119 2.44 -4.79 21.37
C VAL A 119 1.37 -4.12 22.23
N GLN A 120 0.18 -3.87 21.68
CA GLN A 120 -0.94 -3.30 22.42
C GLN A 120 -1.42 -4.21 23.56
N ARG A 121 -1.51 -5.52 23.33
CA ARG A 121 -1.85 -6.49 24.40
C ARG A 121 -0.81 -6.48 25.52
N LEU A 122 0.47 -6.49 25.16
CA LEU A 122 1.56 -6.46 26.13
C LEU A 122 1.56 -5.15 26.93
N ALA A 123 1.29 -4.01 26.26
CA ALA A 123 1.18 -2.71 26.89
C ALA A 123 -0.04 -2.60 27.83
N ALA A 124 -1.19 -3.18 27.46
CA ALA A 124 -2.40 -3.18 28.30
C ALA A 124 -2.20 -3.92 29.63
N GLY A 125 -1.31 -4.93 29.66
CA GLY A 125 -0.94 -5.65 30.88
C GLY A 125 0.33 -5.13 31.57
N ALA A 126 1.03 -4.16 30.99
CA ALA A 126 2.30 -3.69 31.53
C ALA A 126 2.08 -2.73 32.71
N GLN A 127 2.70 -3.04 33.85
CA GLN A 127 2.82 -2.09 34.95
C GLN A 127 4.01 -1.16 34.68
N TYR A 128 3.83 0.13 34.95
CA TYR A 128 4.89 1.12 34.81
C TYR A 128 6.07 0.72 35.72
N ALA A 129 7.30 0.79 35.20
CA ALA A 129 8.51 0.35 35.91
C ALA A 129 8.90 1.27 37.09
N GLY A 130 8.12 2.31 37.38
CA GLY A 130 8.34 3.27 38.46
C GLY A 130 7.16 3.34 39.42
N GLU A 131 7.44 3.84 40.62
CA GLU A 131 6.42 4.10 41.64
C GLU A 131 5.54 5.31 41.26
N ALA A 132 4.31 5.37 41.78
CA ALA A 132 3.31 6.38 41.42
C ALA A 132 3.73 7.84 41.73
N GLN A 133 4.76 8.05 42.56
CA GLN A 133 5.34 9.35 42.83
C GLN A 133 6.88 9.29 42.75
N PRO A 134 7.48 9.63 41.59
CA PRO A 134 8.93 9.59 41.41
C PRO A 134 9.68 10.79 42.03
N TYR A 135 8.96 11.77 42.57
CA TYR A 135 9.55 12.95 43.21
C TYR A 135 9.51 12.83 44.74
N ARG A 136 10.61 13.18 45.38
CA ARG A 136 10.68 13.35 46.83
C ARG A 136 9.93 14.64 47.16
N LEU A 137 8.83 14.53 47.89
CA LEU A 137 8.16 15.70 48.47
C LEU A 137 9.04 16.15 49.65
N ASP A 138 9.64 17.32 49.51
CA ASP A 138 10.35 17.97 50.61
C ASP A 138 9.28 18.38 51.62
N VAL A 139 9.15 17.63 52.72
CA VAL A 139 8.32 17.99 53.88
C VAL A 139 9.03 19.05 54.71
N GLU A 140 9.27 20.22 54.11
CA GLU A 140 9.61 21.44 54.84
C GLU A 140 8.39 22.37 54.72
N ASP A 141 7.38 22.10 55.55
CA ASP A 141 6.39 23.05 56.11
C ASP A 141 5.20 22.28 56.71
N ALA A 142 5.49 21.36 57.64
CA ALA A 142 4.48 20.73 58.49
C ALA A 142 4.91 20.73 59.95
N GLU A 143 5.38 21.87 60.44
CA GLU A 143 5.39 22.19 61.87
C GLU A 143 4.84 23.60 62.07
N ASP A 144 3.52 23.74 62.18
CA ASP A 144 2.84 24.46 63.27
C ASP A 144 1.31 24.58 63.02
N ALA A 145 0.53 23.68 63.63
CA ALA A 145 -0.76 23.98 64.23
C ALA A 145 -1.26 22.72 64.96
N GLY A 146 -1.19 22.76 66.28
CA GLY A 146 -1.60 21.68 67.16
C GLY A 146 -3.11 21.42 67.24
N ASP A 147 -3.38 20.21 67.75
CA ASP A 147 -4.48 19.75 68.61
C ASP A 147 -5.91 20.31 68.42
N GLY A 148 -6.86 19.41 68.20
CA GLY A 148 -8.29 19.76 68.13
C GLY A 148 -9.21 18.64 67.65
N ALA A 149 -9.46 17.71 68.56
CA ALA A 149 -10.61 16.81 68.77
C ALA A 149 -11.85 16.77 67.82
N GLU A 150 -12.47 15.58 67.91
CA GLU A 150 -13.89 15.22 67.72
C GLU A 150 -14.36 14.78 66.32
N GLY A 151 -15.04 13.63 66.31
CA GLY A 151 -15.64 13.02 65.13
C GLY A 151 -17.14 13.25 65.06
N ASP A 152 -17.69 12.96 63.89
CA ASP A 152 -19.07 12.54 63.57
C ASP A 152 -18.98 12.14 62.08
N GLY A 153 -19.45 11.01 61.56
CA GLY A 153 -20.80 10.49 61.67
C GLY A 153 -21.51 10.67 60.32
N ALA A 154 -21.57 9.58 59.53
CA ALA A 154 -22.54 9.29 58.45
C ALA A 154 -22.57 10.27 57.23
N GLU A 155 -23.01 10.02 56.01
CA GLU A 155 -23.79 9.02 55.24
C GLU A 155 -23.18 9.06 53.81
N GLY A 156 -23.13 8.01 52.98
CA GLY A 156 -24.26 7.31 52.38
C GLY A 156 -24.47 7.73 50.91
N ASP A 157 -24.59 6.74 50.03
CA ASP A 157 -25.18 6.76 48.67
C ASP A 157 -24.39 7.45 47.53
N GLY A 158 -24.27 6.94 46.32
CA GLY A 158 -24.81 5.77 45.61
C GLY A 158 -24.03 5.63 44.27
N ALA A 159 -23.89 4.42 43.74
CA ALA A 159 -24.44 3.98 42.44
C ALA A 159 -24.10 4.92 41.26
N GLU A 160 -23.49 4.51 40.13
CA GLU A 160 -23.86 3.47 39.16
C GLU A 160 -22.60 3.26 38.26
N GLY A 161 -22.25 2.10 37.70
CA GLY A 161 -23.08 0.97 37.35
C GLY A 161 -23.53 1.03 35.89
N GLU A 162 -22.63 1.07 34.90
CA GLU A 162 -22.95 0.62 33.54
C GLU A 162 -21.82 -0.25 32.99
N GLY A 163 -22.16 -1.51 32.77
CA GLY A 163 -21.41 -2.46 31.98
C GLY A 163 -22.20 -2.89 30.75
N ALA A 164 -21.52 -3.64 29.90
CA ALA A 164 -22.03 -4.43 28.75
C ALA A 164 -22.58 -3.56 27.59
N GLU A 165 -22.49 -3.93 26.31
CA GLU A 165 -22.54 -5.22 25.61
C GLU A 165 -21.74 -5.06 24.29
N GLY A 166 -21.05 -6.08 23.78
CA GLY A 166 -21.64 -7.06 22.84
C GLY A 166 -21.10 -6.75 21.43
N ASP A 167 -20.07 -7.46 20.96
CA ASP A 167 -20.16 -8.70 20.17
C ASP A 167 -20.74 -8.49 18.75
N GLY A 168 -20.02 -9.01 17.77
CA GLY A 168 -20.28 -8.82 16.35
C GLY A 168 -19.19 -9.41 15.47
N ALA A 169 -18.70 -10.60 15.83
CA ALA A 169 -18.04 -11.49 14.91
C ALA A 169 -19.10 -12.33 14.21
N GLU A 170 -19.36 -12.07 12.93
CA GLU A 170 -19.94 -13.05 12.03
C GLU A 170 -19.12 -13.08 10.74
N GLY A 171 -18.17 -14.01 10.72
CA GLY A 171 -17.80 -14.71 9.51
C GLY A 171 -18.46 -16.08 9.56
N GLU A 172 -19.30 -16.38 8.57
CA GLU A 172 -19.60 -17.74 8.15
C GLU A 172 -19.22 -17.88 6.68
N GLY A 173 -18.39 -18.89 6.41
CA GLY A 173 -18.07 -19.36 5.07
C GLY A 173 -18.95 -20.52 4.63
N ALA A 174 -18.42 -21.25 3.65
CA ALA A 174 -18.94 -22.48 3.01
C ALA A 174 -20.06 -22.23 1.98
N GLU A 175 -19.76 -22.33 0.68
CA GLU A 175 -19.70 -23.60 -0.07
C GLU A 175 -21.07 -24.26 -0.20
N GLY A 176 -21.63 -24.15 -1.41
CA GLY A 176 -22.73 -24.96 -1.90
C GLY A 176 -22.41 -25.34 -3.35
N ASP A 177 -21.77 -26.49 -3.52
CA ASP A 177 -21.79 -27.28 -4.73
C ASP A 177 -23.23 -27.45 -5.25
N ASP A 178 -23.47 -27.25 -6.54
CA ASP A 178 -24.46 -28.07 -7.24
C ASP A 178 -24.09 -28.22 -8.72
N GLU A 179 -23.47 -29.36 -9.01
CA GLU A 179 -23.18 -29.90 -10.33
C GLU A 179 -24.43 -30.69 -10.79
N PRO A 180 -25.11 -30.35 -11.91
CA PRO A 180 -26.00 -31.33 -12.51
C PRO A 180 -25.21 -32.20 -13.50
N ARG A 181 -24.74 -33.35 -13.01
CA ARG A 181 -24.51 -34.52 -13.87
C ARG A 181 -25.83 -35.19 -14.20
N GLY A 182 -26.08 -35.39 -15.49
CA GLY A 182 -26.91 -36.51 -15.94
C GLY A 182 -27.73 -36.20 -17.18
N GLY A 183 -27.27 -36.71 -18.33
CA GLY A 183 -28.05 -36.67 -19.57
C GLY A 183 -27.41 -37.39 -20.73
N VAL A 184 -27.06 -38.67 -20.55
CA VAL A 184 -26.74 -39.59 -21.66
C VAL A 184 -28.04 -39.96 -22.38
N GLY A 185 -28.08 -39.86 -23.71
CA GLY A 185 -29.25 -40.34 -24.44
C GLY A 185 -29.20 -40.19 -25.96
N ARG A 186 -28.52 -41.17 -26.60
CA ARG A 186 -28.71 -41.75 -27.95
C ARG A 186 -28.87 -40.86 -29.18
#